data_AF-A0A9P6NR71-F1
#
_entry.id   AF-A0A9P6NR71-F1
#
_cell.length_a   1.000
_cell.length_b   1.000
_cell.length_c   1.000
_cell.angle_alpha   90.00
_cell.angle_beta   90.00
_cell.angle_gamma   90.00
#
_symmetry.space_group_name_H-M   'P 1'
#
loop_
_entity.id
_entity.type
_entity.pdbx_description
1 polymer ?
#
loop_
_entity_poly.entity_id
_entity_poly.type
_entity_poly.pdbx_seq_one_letter_code
_entity_poly.pdbx_strand_id
1 'polypeptide(L)'
;MNTRSRAQQQTSKTPTDDVSNMTSKPSTPPHASAPYKSVDFFMRMPTMMKHSVVTLDAAGTKFIRWKARLWDTIDFVTMIKNYLSTERPADEERYDEVVRSMIMCSIDESFIPQVERSWSAKRTFDHIVSMFHFPSRTSHVTTWLELRSIKFEPGDSLNDYLSKVRAKVDELDRTGFEWTKDSILSIQMQLGLPMSGEFSFNNVNMIS
;
A
#
# COMPACT_ATOMS: atom_id res chain seq x y z
N MET A 1 16.10 -91.15 29.58
CA MET A 1 15.99 -92.34 28.70
C MET A 1 15.03 -92.03 27.58
N ASN A 2 15.45 -92.33 26.36
CA ASN A 2 14.82 -92.06 25.05
C ASN A 2 13.56 -92.90 24.79
N THR A 3 12.63 -92.34 23.98
CA THR A 3 12.03 -92.91 22.74
C THR A 3 11.05 -91.86 22.18
N ARG A 4 11.29 -91.13 21.08
CA ARG A 4 11.38 -91.42 19.62
C ARG A 4 10.02 -91.63 18.90
N SER A 5 9.86 -90.87 17.79
CA SER A 5 8.98 -91.00 16.59
C SER A 5 7.71 -90.13 16.56
N ARG A 6 7.53 -89.16 15.63
CA ARG A 6 7.35 -89.17 14.13
C ARG A 6 5.84 -88.96 13.83
N ALA A 7 5.29 -88.16 12.90
CA ALA A 7 5.68 -87.14 11.91
C ALA A 7 4.39 -86.45 11.38
N GLN A 8 4.50 -85.24 10.80
CA GLN A 8 3.79 -84.73 9.60
C GLN A 8 4.20 -83.25 9.42
N GLN A 9 5.15 -82.91 8.54
CA GLN A 9 4.96 -82.50 7.13
C GLN A 9 3.83 -81.48 6.91
N GLN A 10 4.20 -80.21 6.73
CA GLN A 10 3.87 -79.50 5.49
C GLN A 10 4.87 -78.36 5.22
N THR A 11 5.28 -78.32 3.95
CA THR A 11 6.22 -77.43 3.28
C THR A 11 5.71 -75.98 3.19
N SER A 12 6.58 -74.97 3.23
CA SER A 12 7.06 -74.28 2.02
C SER A 12 8.32 -73.45 2.27
N LYS A 13 9.14 -73.37 1.22
CA LYS A 13 10.51 -72.83 1.12
C LYS A 13 10.52 -71.30 0.84
N THR A 14 11.37 -70.57 1.61
CA THR A 14 12.34 -69.47 1.29
C THR A 14 11.99 -68.32 0.30
N PRO A 15 12.75 -67.18 0.21
CA PRO A 15 13.87 -66.69 1.03
C PRO A 15 13.92 -65.16 1.37
N THR A 16 14.81 -64.83 2.32
CA THR A 16 15.64 -63.63 2.62
C THR A 16 15.27 -62.19 2.22
N ASP A 17 15.57 -61.31 3.20
CA ASP A 17 16.16 -59.96 3.12
C ASP A 17 15.39 -58.83 2.40
N ASP A 18 14.88 -57.87 3.19
CA ASP A 18 15.51 -56.53 3.21
C ASP A 18 14.98 -55.68 4.37
N VAL A 19 15.87 -55.34 5.31
CA VAL A 19 15.63 -54.33 6.34
C VAL A 19 15.84 -52.96 5.69
N SER A 20 14.85 -52.50 4.93
CA SER A 20 14.82 -51.11 4.44
C SER A 20 14.20 -50.19 5.48
N ASN A 21 15.06 -49.72 6.37
CA ASN A 21 15.18 -48.35 6.86
C ASN A 21 14.07 -47.37 6.40
N MET A 22 12.89 -47.40 7.04
CA MET A 22 11.92 -46.31 6.94
C MET A 22 12.23 -45.26 8.00
N THR A 23 13.16 -44.38 7.66
CA THR A 23 13.25 -43.02 8.20
C THR A 23 11.87 -42.38 8.06
N SER A 24 11.10 -42.35 9.16
CA SER A 24 9.89 -41.56 9.27
C SER A 24 10.26 -40.10 9.05
N LYS A 25 9.95 -39.58 7.85
CA LYS A 25 10.00 -38.14 7.57
C LYS A 25 9.21 -37.42 8.66
N PRO A 26 9.76 -36.37 9.30
CA PRO A 26 8.98 -35.54 10.19
C PRO A 26 7.81 -34.97 9.39
N SER A 27 6.59 -35.24 9.86
CA SER A 27 5.38 -34.64 9.32
C SER A 27 5.47 -33.14 9.54
N THR A 28 5.83 -32.39 8.50
CA THR A 28 5.74 -30.94 8.49
C THR A 28 4.29 -30.56 8.83
N PRO A 29 4.04 -29.65 9.78
CA PRO A 29 2.69 -29.16 10.03
C PRO A 29 2.10 -28.64 8.71
N PRO A 30 0.80 -28.86 8.43
CA PRO A 30 0.19 -28.26 7.26
C PRO A 30 0.41 -26.75 7.35
N HIS A 31 1.12 -26.19 6.37
CA HIS A 31 1.20 -24.75 6.17
C HIS A 31 -0.23 -24.21 6.24
N ALA A 32 -0.56 -23.43 7.27
CA ALA A 32 -1.84 -22.75 7.36
C ALA A 32 -2.00 -21.96 6.05
N SER A 33 -2.94 -22.38 5.21
CA SER A 33 -3.27 -21.67 3.98
C SER A 33 -3.56 -20.23 4.38
N ALA A 34 -2.80 -19.29 3.83
CA ALA A 34 -2.90 -17.91 4.25
C ALA A 34 -4.37 -17.44 4.17
N PRO A 35 -4.93 -16.89 5.28
CA PRO A 35 -6.38 -16.78 5.47
C PRO A 35 -7.09 -15.97 4.39
N TYR A 36 -6.36 -15.05 3.75
CA TYR A 36 -6.85 -14.22 2.64
C TYR A 36 -7.10 -14.97 1.33
N LYS A 37 -6.69 -16.24 1.22
CA LYS A 37 -6.94 -17.10 0.04
C LYS A 37 -8.32 -17.77 0.06
N SER A 38 -9.08 -17.62 1.14
CA SER A 38 -10.40 -18.24 1.32
C SER A 38 -11.52 -17.37 0.75
N VAL A 39 -12.56 -18.01 0.19
CA VAL A 39 -13.79 -17.31 -0.23
C VAL A 39 -14.43 -16.58 0.96
N ASP A 40 -14.36 -17.19 2.15
CA ASP A 40 -14.86 -16.60 3.40
C ASP A 40 -14.20 -15.26 3.72
N PHE A 41 -12.91 -15.10 3.41
CA PHE A 41 -12.21 -13.84 3.60
C PHE A 41 -12.78 -12.75 2.67
N PHE A 42 -12.99 -13.04 1.39
CA PHE A 42 -13.60 -12.08 0.45
C PHE A 42 -15.02 -11.68 0.86
N MET A 43 -15.82 -12.63 1.38
CA MET A 43 -17.17 -12.35 1.87
C MET A 43 -17.16 -11.43 3.11
N ARG A 44 -16.12 -11.52 3.95
CA ARG A 44 -15.99 -10.71 5.17
C ARG A 44 -15.24 -9.39 4.95
N MET A 45 -14.47 -9.28 3.87
CA MET A 45 -13.62 -8.14 3.56
C MET A 45 -14.37 -6.80 3.57
N PRO A 46 -15.56 -6.64 2.96
CA PRO A 46 -16.26 -5.36 3.00
C PRO A 46 -16.58 -4.90 4.43
N THR A 47 -17.00 -5.83 5.29
CA THR A 47 -17.32 -5.56 6.69
C THR A 47 -16.07 -5.21 7.49
N MET A 48 -14.98 -5.97 7.29
CA MET A 48 -13.68 -5.67 7.89
C MET A 48 -13.19 -4.27 7.51
N MET A 49 -13.24 -3.93 6.22
CA MET A 49 -12.80 -2.62 5.73
C MET A 49 -13.63 -1.50 6.32
N LYS A 50 -14.97 -1.64 6.39
CA LYS A 50 -15.85 -0.63 7.02
C LYS A 50 -15.54 -0.38 8.50
N HIS A 51 -15.09 -1.40 9.24
CA HIS A 51 -14.74 -1.24 10.65
C HIS A 51 -13.32 -0.72 10.87
N SER A 52 -12.37 -1.11 10.02
CA SER A 52 -10.94 -0.79 10.18
C SER A 52 -10.54 0.52 9.50
N VAL A 53 -11.20 0.88 8.40
CA VAL A 53 -10.86 2.02 7.54
C VAL A 53 -12.09 2.90 7.37
N VAL A 54 -11.93 4.19 7.65
CA VAL A 54 -13.00 5.17 7.42
C VAL A 54 -13.22 5.33 5.92
N THR A 55 -14.46 5.29 5.44
CA THR A 55 -14.74 5.49 4.01
C THR A 55 -14.24 6.86 3.54
N LEU A 56 -13.51 6.87 2.42
CA LEU A 56 -13.09 8.09 1.76
C LEU A 56 -14.26 8.71 1.00
N ASP A 57 -14.69 9.90 1.42
CA ASP A 57 -15.78 10.63 0.79
C ASP A 57 -15.34 11.34 -0.50
N ALA A 58 -16.31 11.71 -1.33
CA ALA A 58 -16.08 12.44 -2.58
C ALA A 58 -15.29 13.75 -2.38
N ALA A 59 -15.45 14.38 -1.21
CA ALA A 59 -14.80 15.65 -0.84
C ALA A 59 -13.38 15.49 -0.29
N GLY A 60 -12.92 14.25 -0.02
CA GLY A 60 -11.57 13.98 0.48
C GLY A 60 -11.32 14.44 1.91
N THR A 61 -12.36 14.74 2.70
CA THR A 61 -12.22 15.40 4.02
C THR A 61 -11.44 14.54 5.01
N LYS A 62 -11.42 13.23 4.80
CA LYS A 62 -10.74 12.25 5.65
C LYS A 62 -9.55 11.59 4.96
N PHE A 63 -9.07 12.14 3.84
CA PHE A 63 -8.05 11.53 2.99
C PHE A 63 -6.80 11.08 3.76
N ILE A 64 -6.20 11.95 4.58
CA ILE A 64 -4.99 11.60 5.36
C ILE A 64 -5.25 10.43 6.32
N ARG A 65 -6.38 10.48 7.03
CA ARG A 65 -6.77 9.42 7.99
C ARG A 65 -7.13 8.11 7.29
N TRP A 66 -7.83 8.19 6.16
CA TRP A 66 -8.14 7.05 5.31
C TRP A 66 -6.85 6.39 4.80
N LYS A 67 -5.94 7.17 4.22
CA LYS A 67 -4.66 6.71 3.67
C LYS A 67 -3.84 5.95 4.71
N ALA A 68 -3.68 6.51 5.91
CA ALA A 68 -2.95 5.87 6.99
C ALA A 68 -3.60 4.55 7.44
N ARG A 69 -4.92 4.54 7.67
CA ARG A 69 -5.65 3.33 8.12
C ARG A 69 -5.70 2.23 7.06
N LEU A 70 -5.83 2.62 5.80
CA LEU A 70 -5.79 1.71 4.68
C LEU A 70 -4.42 1.03 4.60
N TRP A 71 -3.33 1.79 4.74
CA TRP A 71 -1.97 1.23 4.78
C TRP A 71 -1.78 0.22 5.90
N ASP A 72 -2.14 0.59 7.13
CA ASP A 72 -2.02 -0.30 8.30
C ASP A 72 -2.80 -1.61 8.08
N THR A 73 -3.99 -1.51 7.49
CA THR A 73 -4.87 -2.67 7.25
C THR A 73 -4.30 -3.56 6.16
N ILE A 74 -3.75 -3.00 5.08
CA ILE A 74 -3.11 -3.76 4.01
C ILE A 74 -1.86 -4.48 4.54
N ASP A 75 -1.01 -3.78 5.30
CA ASP A 75 0.19 -4.36 5.88
C ASP A 75 -0.17 -5.49 6.85
N PHE A 76 -1.24 -5.34 7.64
CA PHE A 76 -1.75 -6.39 8.52
C PHE A 76 -2.29 -7.62 7.76
N VAL A 77 -3.10 -7.41 6.72
CA VAL A 77 -3.73 -8.50 5.95
C VAL A 77 -2.70 -9.26 5.11
N THR A 78 -1.81 -8.53 4.45
CA THR A 78 -0.81 -9.12 3.55
C THR A 78 0.42 -9.62 4.30
N MET A 79 0.64 -9.16 5.54
CA MET A 79 1.88 -9.33 6.31
C MET A 79 3.12 -8.75 5.61
N ILE A 80 2.91 -7.81 4.68
CA ILE A 80 3.99 -7.21 3.90
C ILE A 80 3.95 -5.71 4.09
N LYS A 81 5.01 -5.18 4.70
CA LYS A 81 5.14 -3.75 4.96
C LYS A 81 5.25 -2.96 3.67
N ASN A 82 4.62 -1.79 3.64
CA ASN A 82 4.66 -0.88 2.51
C ASN A 82 4.24 -1.55 1.19
N TYR A 83 3.15 -2.34 1.26
CA TYR A 83 2.70 -3.16 0.12
C TYR A 83 2.62 -2.33 -1.18
N LEU A 84 1.98 -1.16 -1.10
CA LEU A 84 1.70 -0.28 -2.23
C LEU A 84 2.92 0.50 -2.76
N SER A 85 4.04 0.47 -2.03
CA SER A 85 5.27 1.22 -2.39
C SER A 85 6.38 0.34 -2.96
N THR A 86 6.21 -0.99 -2.92
CA THR A 86 7.24 -1.95 -3.35
C THR A 86 6.92 -2.44 -4.76
N GLU A 87 7.88 -2.36 -5.70
CA GLU A 87 7.75 -3.03 -6.99
C GLU A 87 7.79 -4.55 -6.79
N ARG A 88 6.84 -5.26 -7.38
CA ARG A 88 6.68 -6.70 -7.16
C ARG A 88 6.76 -7.51 -8.45
N PRO A 89 7.29 -8.74 -8.38
CA PRO A 89 7.22 -9.69 -9.47
C PRO A 89 5.75 -10.09 -9.76
N ALA A 90 5.48 -10.43 -11.02
CA ALA A 90 4.13 -10.63 -11.55
C ALA A 90 3.38 -11.85 -10.99
N ASP A 91 4.05 -12.72 -10.23
CA ASP A 91 3.51 -13.96 -9.68
C ASP A 91 2.68 -13.78 -8.40
N GLU A 92 2.55 -12.54 -7.91
CA GLU A 92 1.72 -12.17 -6.75
C GLU A 92 0.32 -11.61 -7.10
N GLU A 93 -0.19 -11.90 -8.30
CA GLU A 93 -1.46 -11.38 -8.84
C GLU A 93 -2.66 -11.49 -7.86
N ARG A 94 -2.70 -12.56 -7.04
CA ARG A 94 -3.77 -12.73 -6.04
C ARG A 94 -3.71 -11.76 -4.86
N TYR A 95 -2.52 -11.33 -4.44
CA TYR A 95 -2.42 -10.31 -3.39
C TYR A 95 -2.90 -8.97 -3.93
N ASP A 96 -2.58 -8.69 -5.20
CA ASP A 96 -2.95 -7.45 -5.83
C ASP A 96 -4.47 -7.33 -5.96
N GLU A 97 -5.17 -8.40 -6.35
CA GLU A 97 -6.64 -8.41 -6.39
C GLU A 97 -7.28 -8.24 -5.00
N VAL A 98 -6.70 -8.87 -3.96
CA VAL A 98 -7.16 -8.69 -2.57
C VAL A 98 -7.02 -7.24 -2.14
N VAL A 99 -5.84 -6.65 -2.33
CA VAL A 99 -5.57 -5.27 -1.92
C VAL A 99 -6.40 -4.28 -2.74
N ARG A 100 -6.58 -4.52 -4.05
CA ARG A 100 -7.49 -3.74 -4.89
C ARG A 100 -8.91 -3.80 -4.35
N SER A 101 -9.42 -4.99 -4.03
CA SER A 101 -10.76 -5.15 -3.44
C SER A 101 -10.89 -4.41 -2.10
N MET A 102 -9.85 -4.44 -1.25
CA MET A 102 -9.82 -3.67 -0.01
C MET A 102 -9.92 -2.16 -0.28
N ILE A 103 -9.16 -1.64 -1.23
CA ILE A 103 -9.21 -0.23 -1.65
C ILE A 103 -10.64 0.12 -2.11
N MET A 104 -11.22 -0.68 -3.01
CA MET A 104 -12.56 -0.46 -3.55
C MET A 104 -13.66 -0.48 -2.46
N CYS A 105 -13.51 -1.32 -1.43
CA CYS A 105 -14.44 -1.35 -0.29
C CYS A 105 -14.32 -0.13 0.65
N SER A 106 -13.25 0.65 0.52
CA SER A 106 -12.91 1.74 1.44
C SER A 106 -13.17 3.15 0.86
N ILE A 107 -13.67 3.22 -0.38
CA ILE A 107 -13.96 4.48 -1.09
C ILE A 107 -15.46 4.64 -1.32
N ASP A 108 -15.89 5.89 -1.52
CA ASP A 108 -17.23 6.22 -1.97
C ASP A 108 -17.51 5.65 -3.38
N GLU A 109 -18.76 5.25 -3.62
CA GLU A 109 -19.18 4.65 -4.89
C GLU A 109 -18.96 5.58 -6.10
N SER A 110 -18.95 6.90 -5.88
CA SER A 110 -18.68 7.90 -6.92
C SER A 110 -17.27 7.77 -7.55
N PHE A 111 -16.31 7.17 -6.86
CA PHE A 111 -14.96 6.93 -7.39
C PHE A 111 -14.85 5.67 -8.25
N ILE A 112 -15.74 4.69 -8.04
CA ILE A 112 -15.65 3.37 -8.68
C ILE A 112 -15.50 3.49 -10.21
N PRO A 113 -16.34 4.25 -10.94
CA PRO A 113 -16.23 4.32 -12.41
C PRO A 113 -14.88 4.84 -12.91
N GLN A 114 -14.19 5.67 -12.11
CA GLN A 114 -12.93 6.30 -12.46
C GLN A 114 -11.74 5.36 -12.24
N VAL A 115 -11.82 4.49 -11.22
CA VAL A 115 -10.70 3.64 -10.79
C VAL A 115 -10.89 2.17 -11.14
N GLU A 116 -12.09 1.75 -11.54
CA GLU A 116 -12.42 0.37 -11.89
C GLU A 116 -11.53 -0.16 -13.02
N ARG A 117 -11.13 0.72 -13.95
CA ARG A 117 -10.22 0.42 -15.08
C ARG A 117 -8.77 0.18 -14.66
N SER A 118 -8.40 0.43 -13.40
CA SER A 118 -7.03 0.25 -12.92
C SER A 118 -6.73 -1.22 -12.67
N TRP A 119 -5.84 -1.79 -13.47
CA TRP A 119 -5.53 -3.23 -13.48
C TRP A 119 -4.75 -3.72 -12.25
N SER A 120 -4.31 -2.80 -11.38
CA SER A 120 -3.61 -3.18 -10.16
C SER A 120 -4.02 -2.36 -8.94
N ALA A 121 -3.80 -2.92 -7.75
CA ALA A 121 -4.01 -2.22 -6.48
C ALA A 121 -3.20 -0.92 -6.41
N LYS A 122 -1.92 -0.97 -6.80
CA LYS A 122 -1.06 0.22 -6.84
C LYS A 122 -1.61 1.30 -7.76
N ARG A 123 -2.01 0.95 -8.99
CA ARG A 123 -2.58 1.93 -9.93
C ARG A 123 -3.91 2.49 -9.44
N THR A 124 -4.74 1.65 -8.82
CA THR A 124 -6.02 2.07 -8.22
C THR A 124 -5.75 3.09 -7.12
N PHE A 125 -4.83 2.79 -6.21
CA PHE A 125 -4.44 3.68 -5.13
C PHE A 125 -3.83 4.99 -5.65
N ASP A 126 -2.89 4.93 -6.58
CA ASP A 126 -2.25 6.12 -7.15
C ASP A 126 -3.27 7.03 -7.85
N HIS A 127 -4.26 6.45 -8.54
CA HIS A 127 -5.34 7.21 -9.18
C HIS A 127 -6.26 7.88 -8.14
N ILE A 128 -6.57 7.20 -7.04
CA ILE A 128 -7.32 7.82 -5.93
C ILE A 128 -6.50 8.96 -5.31
N VAL A 129 -5.23 8.70 -5.02
CA VAL A 129 -4.32 9.71 -4.47
C VAL A 129 -4.24 10.92 -5.39
N SER A 130 -4.14 10.75 -6.72
CA SER A 130 -4.07 11.88 -7.65
C SER A 130 -5.35 12.73 -7.69
N MET A 131 -6.53 12.17 -7.41
CA MET A 131 -7.77 12.94 -7.31
C MET A 131 -7.78 13.91 -6.11
N PHE A 132 -7.02 13.62 -5.07
CA PHE A 132 -6.91 14.45 -3.86
C PHE A 132 -5.56 15.16 -3.71
N HIS A 133 -4.54 14.69 -4.44
CA HIS A 133 -3.29 15.38 -4.68
C HIS A 133 -3.41 16.21 -5.96
N PHE A 134 -4.26 17.23 -5.92
CA PHE A 134 -4.01 18.46 -6.65
C PHE A 134 -4.03 19.59 -5.63
N PRO A 135 -2.87 20.20 -5.45
CA PRO A 135 -2.67 21.40 -6.22
C PRO A 135 -1.66 21.13 -7.32
N SER A 136 -1.85 21.77 -8.47
CA SER A 136 -0.81 21.81 -9.49
C SER A 136 0.52 22.20 -8.83
N ARG A 137 1.65 21.75 -9.40
CA ARG A 137 2.97 22.25 -9.04
C ARG A 137 2.98 23.78 -8.87
N THR A 138 2.18 24.48 -9.68
CA THR A 138 1.88 25.90 -9.57
C THR A 138 1.40 26.33 -8.19
N SER A 139 0.46 25.63 -7.55
CA SER A 139 -0.01 26.02 -6.21
C SER A 139 0.98 25.67 -5.09
N HIS A 140 1.81 24.62 -5.22
CA HIS A 140 2.97 24.46 -4.33
C HIS A 140 3.93 25.64 -4.47
N VAL A 141 4.25 26.04 -5.71
CA VAL A 141 5.09 27.22 -5.99
C VAL A 141 4.47 28.50 -5.43
N THR A 142 3.16 28.73 -5.62
CA THR A 142 2.44 29.88 -5.06
C THR A 142 2.53 29.91 -3.54
N THR A 143 2.26 28.78 -2.87
CA THR A 143 2.35 28.69 -1.41
C THR A 143 3.77 28.96 -0.91
N TRP A 144 4.78 28.47 -1.65
CA TRP A 144 6.20 28.77 -1.38
C TRP A 144 6.56 30.25 -1.55
N LEU A 145 6.00 30.92 -2.56
CA LEU A 145 6.19 32.36 -2.76
C LEU A 145 5.56 33.18 -1.65
N GLU A 146 4.36 32.79 -1.23
CA GLU A 146 3.67 33.41 -0.10
C GLU A 146 4.47 33.22 1.18
N LEU A 147 4.97 32.01 1.45
CA LEU A 147 5.85 31.70 2.58
C LEU A 147 7.10 32.60 2.59
N ARG A 148 7.76 32.74 1.42
CA ARG A 148 8.95 33.61 1.28
C ARG A 148 8.63 35.09 1.44
N SER A 149 7.38 35.49 1.16
CA SER A 149 6.93 36.87 1.26
C SER A 149 6.58 37.28 2.70
N ILE A 150 6.51 36.34 3.64
CA ILE A 150 6.29 36.65 5.06
C ILE A 150 7.55 37.33 5.61
N LYS A 151 7.42 38.61 5.93
CA LYS A 151 8.47 39.41 6.58
C LYS A 151 8.11 39.69 8.03
N PHE A 152 9.14 39.82 8.86
CA PHE A 152 8.99 40.29 10.22
C PHE A 152 8.91 41.81 10.20
N GLU A 153 7.74 42.37 10.50
CA GLU A 153 7.49 43.81 10.44
C GLU A 153 7.73 44.48 11.81
N PRO A 154 8.10 45.78 11.83
CA PRO A 154 8.22 46.52 13.08
C PRO A 154 6.87 46.59 13.82
N GLY A 155 6.81 45.98 15.01
CA GLY A 155 5.60 45.91 15.83
C GLY A 155 4.91 44.54 15.82
N ASP A 156 5.33 43.60 14.97
CA ASP A 156 4.86 42.22 15.03
C ASP A 156 5.39 41.54 16.31
N SER A 157 4.55 40.73 16.95
CA SER A 157 5.05 39.81 17.96
C SER A 157 5.77 38.64 17.27
N LEU A 158 6.85 38.15 17.88
CA LEU A 158 7.57 36.98 17.37
C LEU A 158 6.64 35.78 17.21
N ASN A 159 5.69 35.60 18.14
CA ASN A 159 4.72 34.50 18.09
C ASN A 159 3.78 34.62 16.88
N ASP A 160 3.34 35.82 16.53
CA ASP A 160 2.46 36.03 15.36
C ASP A 160 3.21 35.75 14.06
N TYR A 161 4.45 36.23 13.95
CA TYR A 161 5.31 35.92 12.81
C TYR A 161 5.52 34.41 12.64
N LEU A 162 5.92 33.71 13.71
CA LEU A 162 6.14 32.26 13.67
C LEU A 162 4.85 31.50 13.36
N SER A 163 3.69 32.00 13.83
CA SER A 163 2.39 31.39 13.53
C SER A 163 2.02 31.54 12.05
N LYS A 164 2.27 32.71 11.44
CA LYS A 164 2.08 32.93 9.99
C LYS A 164 2.95 31.98 9.17
N VAL A 165 4.22 31.81 9.55
CA VAL A 165 5.15 30.88 8.88
C VAL A 165 4.67 29.43 9.02
N ARG A 166 4.33 28.98 10.23
CA ARG A 166 3.83 27.62 10.47
C ARG A 166 2.57 27.33 9.66
N ALA A 167 1.62 28.24 9.63
CA ALA A 167 0.38 28.06 8.87
C ALA A 167 0.64 27.79 7.38
N LYS A 168 1.66 28.41 6.78
CA LYS A 168 2.04 28.17 5.38
C LYS A 168 2.80 26.86 5.17
N VAL A 169 3.62 26.45 6.14
CA VAL A 169 4.26 25.13 6.12
C VAL A 169 3.21 24.02 6.25
N ASP A 170 2.28 24.17 7.19
CA ASP A 170 1.16 23.24 7.38
C ASP A 170 0.26 23.18 6.13
N GLU A 171 0.11 24.29 5.41
CA GLU A 171 -0.60 24.34 4.14
C GLU A 171 0.12 23.51 3.06
N LEU A 172 1.45 23.64 2.93
CA LEU A 172 2.26 22.80 2.04
C LEU A 172 2.09 21.31 2.38
N ASP A 173 2.17 20.95 3.65
CA ASP A 173 1.97 19.57 4.13
C ASP A 173 0.59 19.03 3.78
N ARG A 174 -0.46 19.82 4.05
CA ARG A 174 -1.84 19.46 3.74
C ARG A 174 -2.05 19.26 2.24
N THR A 175 -1.32 20.00 1.41
CA THR A 175 -1.36 19.85 -0.05
C THR A 175 -0.50 18.70 -0.59
N GLY A 176 0.07 17.87 0.29
CA GLY A 176 0.85 16.70 -0.09
C GLY A 176 2.25 17.05 -0.62
N PHE A 177 2.80 18.21 -0.25
CA PHE A 177 4.18 18.55 -0.60
C PHE A 177 5.15 17.59 0.09
N GLU A 178 5.98 16.89 -0.68
CA GLU A 178 6.99 15.99 -0.14
C GLU A 178 8.29 16.76 0.16
N TRP A 179 8.77 16.72 1.41
CA TRP A 179 10.03 17.36 1.82
C TRP A 179 11.27 16.54 1.43
N THR A 180 11.52 16.44 0.13
CA THR A 180 12.72 15.81 -0.40
C THR A 180 13.68 16.85 -0.99
N LYS A 181 14.95 16.48 -1.11
CA LYS A 181 15.95 17.29 -1.81
C LYS A 181 15.46 17.70 -3.20
N ASP A 182 14.86 16.77 -3.93
CA ASP A 182 14.42 16.98 -5.31
C ASP A 182 13.18 17.88 -5.38
N SER A 183 12.25 17.76 -4.43
CA SER A 183 11.09 18.66 -4.33
C SER A 183 11.51 20.10 -4.07
N ILE A 184 12.42 20.32 -3.12
CA ILE A 184 12.94 21.65 -2.79
C ILE A 184 13.74 22.23 -3.97
N LEU A 185 14.61 21.41 -4.59
CA LEU A 185 15.39 21.83 -5.76
C LEU A 185 14.47 22.22 -6.92
N SER A 186 13.42 21.44 -7.18
CA SER A 186 12.46 21.72 -8.25
C SER A 186 11.71 23.04 -8.02
N ILE A 187 11.31 23.34 -6.77
CA ILE A 187 10.75 24.65 -6.42
C ILE A 187 11.77 25.76 -6.66
N GLN A 188 13.01 25.60 -6.22
CA GLN A 188 14.05 26.61 -6.40
C GLN A 188 14.36 26.89 -7.88
N MET A 189 14.39 25.85 -8.71
CA MET A 189 14.54 25.99 -10.17
C MET A 189 13.35 26.73 -10.78
N GLN A 190 12.13 26.43 -10.33
CA GLN A 190 10.91 27.09 -10.81
C GLN A 190 10.85 28.56 -10.42
N LEU A 191 11.30 28.91 -9.22
CA LEU A 191 11.40 30.32 -8.78
C LEU A 191 12.45 31.11 -9.56
N GLY A 192 13.43 30.43 -10.16
CA GLY A 192 14.45 31.04 -11.01
C GLY A 192 13.98 31.35 -12.43
N LEU A 193 12.79 30.88 -12.83
CA LEU A 193 12.25 31.06 -14.18
C LEU A 193 11.16 32.15 -14.20
N PRO A 194 11.06 32.96 -15.26
CA PRO A 194 10.00 33.96 -15.39
C PRO A 194 8.64 33.28 -15.51
N MET A 195 7.67 33.70 -14.69
CA MET A 195 6.30 33.14 -14.69
C MET A 195 5.52 33.40 -15.98
N SER A 196 5.96 34.38 -16.78
CA SER A 196 5.35 34.80 -18.04
C SER A 196 6.34 34.63 -19.20
N GLY A 197 5.96 33.86 -20.22
CA GLY A 197 6.74 33.64 -21.45
C GLY A 197 6.56 32.22 -22.04
N GLU A 198 7.27 31.92 -23.13
CA GLU A 198 7.31 30.59 -23.77
C GLU A 198 7.73 29.45 -22.83
N PHE A 199 8.37 29.78 -21.69
CA PHE A 199 8.83 28.84 -20.68
C PHE A 199 7.82 28.62 -19.52
N SER A 200 6.56 29.06 -19.68
CA SER A 200 5.52 28.89 -18.66
C SER A 200 5.05 27.42 -18.58
N PHE A 201 5.17 26.80 -17.41
CA PHE A 201 4.85 25.39 -17.16
C PHE A 201 3.36 25.04 -17.20
N ASN A 202 2.46 26.01 -17.39
CA ASN A 202 1.05 25.71 -17.65
C ASN A 202 0.87 24.81 -18.88
N ASN A 203 1.85 24.77 -19.79
CA ASN A 203 1.87 23.87 -20.95
C ASN A 203 2.44 22.47 -20.65
N VAL A 204 3.06 22.24 -19.50
CA VAL A 204 3.70 20.94 -19.16
C VAL A 204 2.71 19.99 -18.46
N ASN A 205 1.57 20.51 -17.98
CA ASN A 205 0.46 19.69 -17.48
C ASN A 205 -0.36 18.97 -18.58
N MET A 206 0.01 19.10 -19.86
CA MET A 206 -0.67 18.43 -20.98
C MET A 206 0.06 17.19 -21.53
N ILE A 207 1.14 16.73 -20.90
CA ILE A 207 1.81 15.49 -21.29
C ILE A 207 1.62 14.47 -20.15
N SER A 208 0.46 13.84 -20.14
CA SER A 208 0.17 12.56 -19.47
C SER A 208 -0.54 11.64 -20.44
#